data_AF-A0A6B3R786-F1
#
_entry.id   AF-A0A6B3R786-F1
#
_cell.length_a   1.000
_cell.length_b   1.000
_cell.length_c   1.000
_cell.angle_alpha   90.00
_cell.angle_beta   90.00
_cell.angle_gamma   90.00
#
_symmetry.space_group_name_H-M   'P 1'
#
loop_
_entity.id
_entity.type
_entity.pdbx_description
1 polymer ?
#
loop_
_entity_poly.entity_id
_entity_poly.type
_entity_poly.pdbx_seq_one_letter_code
_entity_poly.pdbx_strand_id
1 'polypeptide(L)'
;MRNKWKIAFWICLLLLIVTAVIGLYSVIDQAVTLTYMKEGYSDTESDLESIIQIVGQTDQTKQEIENILKDHRLYEYMDFETDTIGIERVLLIFENDSLKSIEKQW
;
A
#
# COMPACT_ATOMS: atom_id res chain seq x y z
N MET A 1 53.22 -10.26 -31.32
CA MET A 1 52.42 -9.11 -30.85
C MET A 1 51.06 -9.61 -30.40
N ARG A 2 50.70 -9.41 -29.12
CA ARG A 2 49.39 -9.80 -28.57
C ARG A 2 48.28 -9.08 -29.35
N ASN A 3 47.28 -9.81 -29.86
CA ASN A 3 46.26 -9.24 -30.74
C ASN A 3 45.34 -8.31 -29.93
N LYS A 4 45.65 -7.01 -29.97
CA LYS A 4 44.98 -5.96 -29.18
C LYS A 4 43.47 -5.92 -29.42
N TRP A 5 43.03 -6.23 -30.65
CA TRP A 5 41.61 -6.30 -31.01
C TRP A 5 40.84 -7.40 -30.30
N LYS A 6 41.46 -8.58 -30.12
CA LYS A 6 40.84 -9.68 -29.37
C LYS A 6 40.63 -9.30 -27.91
N ILE A 7 41.58 -8.62 -27.29
CA ILE A 7 41.47 -8.18 -25.89
C ILE A 7 40.37 -7.12 -25.75
N ALA A 8 40.34 -6.13 -26.64
CA ALA A 8 39.30 -5.10 -26.64
C ALA A 8 37.91 -5.72 -26.79
N PHE A 9 37.74 -6.71 -27.69
CA PHE A 9 36.49 -7.43 -27.86
C PHE A 9 36.02 -8.08 -26.55
N TRP A 10 36.89 -8.82 -25.87
CA TRP A 10 36.52 -9.49 -24.62
C TRP A 10 36.20 -8.52 -23.49
N ILE A 11 36.90 -7.37 -23.42
CA ILE A 11 36.59 -6.31 -22.45
C ILE A 11 35.20 -5.73 -22.74
N CYS A 12 34.91 -5.38 -24.00
CA CYS A 12 33.59 -4.86 -24.37
C CYS A 12 32.49 -5.89 -24.13
N LEU A 13 32.73 -7.17 -24.42
CA LEU A 13 31.78 -8.24 -24.17
C LEU A 13 31.50 -8.40 -22.67
N LEU A 14 32.54 -8.40 -21.83
CA LEU A 14 32.38 -8.47 -20.39
C LEU A 14 31.58 -7.28 -19.86
N LEU A 15 31.89 -6.07 -20.33
CA LEU A 15 31.18 -4.86 -19.94
C LEU A 15 29.71 -4.92 -20.36
N LEU A 16 29.43 -5.37 -21.58
CA LEU A 16 28.07 -5.58 -22.07
C LEU A 16 27.29 -6.56 -21.19
N ILE A 17 27.90 -7.70 -20.84
CA ILE A 17 27.28 -8.70 -19.97
C ILE A 17 26.98 -8.11 -18.59
N VAL A 18 27.94 -7.42 -17.98
CA VAL A 18 27.76 -6.79 -16.67
C VAL A 18 26.65 -5.74 -16.72
N THR A 19 26.65 -4.87 -17.72
CA THR A 19 25.59 -3.86 -17.90
C THR A 19 24.22 -4.50 -18.11
N ALA A 20 24.14 -5.58 -18.89
CA ALA A 20 22.89 -6.30 -19.12
C ALA A 20 22.34 -6.94 -17.82
N VAL A 21 23.20 -7.57 -17.02
CA VAL A 21 22.82 -8.18 -15.73
C VAL A 21 22.36 -7.12 -14.74
N ILE A 22 23.10 -6.02 -14.60
CA ILE A 22 22.70 -4.91 -13.73
C ILE A 22 21.37 -4.31 -14.20
N GLY A 23 21.21 -4.10 -15.51
CA GLY A 23 19.98 -3.57 -16.08
C GLY A 23 18.78 -4.48 -15.80
N LEU A 24 18.93 -5.80 -15.97
CA LEU A 24 17.89 -6.76 -15.65
C LEU A 24 17.49 -6.71 -14.17
N TYR A 25 18.47 -6.69 -13.27
CA TYR A 25 18.22 -6.55 -11.83
C TYR A 25 17.45 -5.27 -11.52
N SER A 26 17.88 -4.12 -12.07
CA SER A 26 17.21 -2.83 -11.85
C SER A 26 15.78 -2.80 -12.37
N VAL A 27 15.46 -3.51 -13.46
CA VAL A 27 14.09 -3.60 -13.97
C VAL A 27 13.20 -4.41 -13.03
N ILE A 28 13.71 -5.53 -12.50
CA ILE A 28 12.97 -6.36 -11.53
C ILE A 28 12.70 -5.56 -10.25
N ASP A 29 13.73 -4.90 -9.71
CA ASP A 29 13.63 -4.07 -8.51
C ASP A 29 12.60 -2.94 -8.66
N GLN A 30 12.61 -2.26 -9.81
CA GLN A 30 11.60 -1.24 -10.13
C GLN A 30 10.19 -1.82 -10.27
N ALA A 31 10.05 -3.00 -10.87
CA ALA A 31 8.74 -3.64 -11.01
C ALA A 31 8.15 -4.02 -9.64
N VAL A 32 8.98 -4.55 -8.73
CA VAL A 32 8.59 -4.86 -7.35
C VAL A 32 8.21 -3.57 -6.60
N THR A 33 9.05 -2.53 -6.69
CA THR A 33 8.79 -1.23 -6.07
C THR A 33 7.46 -0.63 -6.55
N LEU A 34 7.23 -0.62 -7.87
CA LEU A 34 5.99 -0.11 -8.45
C LEU A 34 4.76 -0.89 -7.98
N THR A 35 4.90 -2.21 -7.79
CA THR A 35 3.82 -3.06 -7.27
C THR A 35 3.45 -2.67 -5.85
N TYR A 36 4.43 -2.55 -4.95
CA TYR A 36 4.17 -2.12 -3.57
C TYR A 36 3.65 -0.67 -3.50
N MET A 37 4.15 0.24 -4.34
CA MET A 37 3.61 1.59 -4.42
C MET A 37 2.15 1.59 -4.85
N LYS A 38 1.81 0.80 -5.87
CA LYS A 38 0.44 0.67 -6.36
C LYS A 38 -0.48 0.11 -5.27
N GLU A 39 -0.04 -0.92 -4.55
CA GLU A 39 -0.79 -1.48 -3.42
C GLU A 39 -1.03 -0.43 -2.34
N GLY A 40 0.02 0.28 -1.90
CA GLY A 40 -0.13 1.35 -0.90
C GLY A 40 -1.03 2.52 -1.35
N TYR A 41 -1.04 2.86 -2.65
CA TYR A 41 -2.00 3.84 -3.18
C TYR A 41 -3.43 3.31 -3.16
N SER A 42 -3.63 2.03 -3.52
CA SER A 42 -4.95 1.39 -3.48
C SER A 42 -5.51 1.33 -2.06
N ASP A 43 -4.68 1.00 -1.07
CA ASP A 43 -5.05 1.02 0.34
C ASP A 43 -5.46 2.44 0.78
N THR A 44 -4.66 3.46 0.42
CA THR A 44 -4.96 4.86 0.74
C THR A 44 -6.27 5.34 0.10
N GLU A 45 -6.56 4.90 -1.12
CA GLU A 45 -7.81 5.20 -1.83
C GLU A 45 -9.01 4.52 -1.13
N SER A 46 -8.86 3.26 -0.72
CA SER A 46 -9.88 2.52 0.05
C SER A 46 -10.18 3.17 1.40
N ASP A 47 -9.15 3.59 2.12
CA ASP A 47 -9.27 4.35 3.37
C ASP A 47 -10.04 5.66 3.16
N LEU A 48 -9.69 6.39 2.11
CA LEU A 48 -10.35 7.67 1.79
C LEU A 48 -11.82 7.47 1.42
N GLU A 49 -12.14 6.46 0.61
CA GLU A 49 -13.53 6.12 0.26
C GLU A 49 -14.34 5.76 1.50
N SER A 50 -13.77 4.96 2.39
CA SER A 50 -14.40 4.58 3.67
C SER A 50 -14.67 5.80 4.55
N ILE A 51 -13.69 6.70 4.70
CA ILE A 51 -13.86 7.95 5.46
C ILE A 51 -14.94 8.84 4.83
N ILE A 52 -14.97 8.97 3.50
CA ILE A 52 -15.99 9.77 2.81
C ILE A 52 -17.40 9.22 3.11
N GLN A 53 -17.57 7.89 3.07
CA GLN A 53 -18.85 7.27 3.38
C GLN A 53 -19.27 7.51 4.84
N ILE A 54 -18.35 7.37 5.79
CA ILE A 54 -18.59 7.58 7.22
C ILE A 54 -18.91 9.05 7.53
N VAL A 55 -18.15 10.00 6.98
CA VAL A 55 -18.37 11.44 7.20
C VAL A 55 -19.63 11.93 6.50
N GLY A 56 -20.04 11.27 5.41
CA GLY A 56 -21.28 11.56 4.70
C GLY A 56 -22.55 11.10 5.42
N GLN A 57 -22.44 10.31 6.50
CA GLN A 57 -23.61 9.85 7.25
C GLN A 57 -24.23 10.94 8.12
N THR A 58 -25.55 10.86 8.30
CA THR A 58 -26.31 11.77 9.15
C THR A 58 -26.23 11.38 10.63
N ASP A 59 -26.12 10.08 10.91
CA ASP A 59 -25.87 9.53 12.23
C ASP A 59 -24.57 8.73 12.17
N GLN A 60 -23.67 8.97 13.12
CA GLN A 60 -22.31 8.41 13.15
C GLN A 60 -22.17 7.46 14.34
N THR A 61 -23.24 6.71 14.62
CA THR A 61 -23.22 5.68 15.65
C THR A 61 -22.32 4.53 15.25
N LYS A 62 -21.81 3.81 16.25
CA LYS A 62 -20.91 2.68 16.01
C LYS A 62 -21.59 1.58 15.18
N GLN A 63 -22.88 1.36 15.43
CA GLN A 63 -23.67 0.37 14.71
C GLN A 63 -23.90 0.73 13.22
N GLU A 64 -24.16 2.00 12.92
CA GLU A 64 -24.33 2.44 11.52
C GLU A 64 -23.01 2.36 10.74
N ILE A 65 -21.91 2.76 11.37
CA ILE A 65 -20.58 2.65 10.78
C ILE A 65 -20.20 1.18 10.57
N GLU A 66 -20.46 0.29 11.53
CA GLU A 66 -20.26 -1.15 11.34
C GLU A 66 -21.06 -1.69 10.15
N ASN A 67 -22.31 -1.25 9.98
CA ASN A 67 -23.13 -1.67 8.85
C ASN A 67 -22.55 -1.25 7.49
N ILE A 68 -21.93 -0.07 7.38
CA ILE A 68 -21.20 0.32 6.16
C ILE A 68 -20.01 -0.59 5.93
N LEU A 69 -19.25 -0.84 7.00
CA LEU A 69 -17.98 -1.57 6.92
C LEU A 69 -18.17 -3.06 6.62
N LYS A 70 -19.40 -3.60 6.68
CA LYS A 70 -19.70 -5.01 6.34
C LYS A 70 -19.16 -5.45 4.99
N ASP A 71 -19.19 -4.55 4.00
CA ASP A 71 -18.70 -4.84 2.65
C ASP A 71 -17.21 -4.50 2.48
N HIS A 72 -16.55 -3.98 3.52
CA HIS A 72 -15.13 -3.68 3.50
C HIS A 72 -14.30 -4.96 3.48
N ARG A 73 -13.26 -4.99 2.64
CA ARG A 73 -12.37 -6.17 2.44
C ARG A 73 -11.79 -6.73 3.74
N LEU A 74 -11.55 -5.87 4.73
CA LEU A 74 -10.98 -6.23 6.02
C LEU A 74 -12.00 -6.42 7.15
N TYR A 75 -13.30 -6.40 6.87
CA TYR A 75 -14.36 -6.46 7.90
C TYR A 75 -14.15 -7.58 8.92
N GLU A 76 -13.81 -8.79 8.47
CA GLU A 76 -13.58 -9.97 9.33
C GLU A 76 -12.40 -9.81 10.31
N TYR A 77 -11.50 -8.86 10.06
CA TYR A 77 -10.33 -8.59 10.89
C TYR A 77 -10.48 -7.34 11.77
N MET A 78 -11.60 -6.62 11.66
CA MET A 78 -11.87 -5.44 12.46
C MET A 78 -12.42 -5.84 13.84
N ASP A 79 -12.03 -5.08 14.86
CA ASP A 79 -12.56 -5.24 16.21
C ASP A 79 -13.67 -4.23 16.47
N PHE A 80 -14.92 -4.71 16.47
CA PHE A 80 -16.11 -3.92 16.77
C PHE A 80 -16.51 -3.98 18.25
N GLU A 81 -15.79 -4.70 19.11
CA GLU A 81 -16.14 -4.82 20.53
C GLU A 81 -15.58 -3.64 21.35
N THR A 82 -14.54 -2.96 20.86
CA THR A 82 -13.88 -1.85 21.57
C THR A 82 -14.35 -0.48 21.09
N ASP A 83 -14.04 0.59 21.84
CA ASP A 83 -14.34 1.97 21.43
C ASP A 83 -13.43 2.48 20.29
N THR A 84 -12.61 1.62 19.69
CA THR A 84 -11.70 1.98 18.60
C THR A 84 -11.73 0.91 17.52
N ILE A 85 -12.21 1.28 16.33
CA ILE A 85 -12.25 0.39 15.17
C ILE A 85 -11.09 0.76 14.26
N GLY A 86 -10.19 -0.20 14.00
CA GLY A 86 -9.12 -0.04 13.03
C GLY A 86 -9.57 -0.40 11.61
N ILE A 87 -9.33 0.48 10.65
CA ILE A 87 -9.53 0.27 9.22
C ILE A 87 -8.21 0.58 8.52
N GLU A 88 -7.53 -0.43 8.00
CA GLU A 88 -6.20 -0.32 7.36
C GLU A 88 -5.24 0.66 8.07
N ARG A 89 -5.14 1.92 7.62
CA ARG A 89 -4.23 2.95 8.16
C ARG A 89 -4.94 4.01 9.01
N VAL A 90 -6.16 3.73 9.45
CA VAL A 90 -7.06 4.68 10.11
C VAL A 90 -7.67 4.04 11.37
N LEU A 91 -7.80 4.85 12.41
CA LEU A 91 -8.51 4.51 13.64
C LEU A 91 -9.76 5.37 13.75
N LEU A 92 -10.91 4.72 13.92
CA LEU A 92 -12.17 5.36 14.25
C LEU A 92 -12.36 5.28 15.76
N ILE A 93 -12.38 6.42 16.45
CA ILE A 93 -12.49 6.49 17.91
C ILE A 93 -13.90 6.95 18.27
N PHE A 94 -14.55 6.17 19.11
CA PHE A 94 -15.93 6.38 19.54
C PHE A 94 -16.00 6.87 20.99
N GLU A 95 -16.98 7.71 21.29
CA GLU A 95 -17.32 8.11 22.65
C GLU A 95 -18.84 8.22 22.77
N ASN A 96 -19.42 7.57 23.78
CA ASN A 96 -20.87 7.55 24.00
C ASN A 96 -21.68 7.12 22.75
N ASP A 97 -21.21 6.07 22.06
CA ASP A 97 -21.83 5.52 20.84
C ASP A 97 -21.85 6.48 19.64
N SER A 98 -20.96 7.47 19.59
CA SER A 98 -20.80 8.36 18.43
C SER A 98 -19.34 8.51 18.04
N LEU A 99 -19.08 8.63 16.73
CA LEU A 99 -17.74 8.88 16.21
C LEU A 99 -17.21 10.23 16.72
N LYS A 100 -16.13 10.19 17.48
CA LYS A 100 -15.49 11.38 18.06
C LYS A 100 -14.34 11.89 17.22
N SER A 101 -13.47 10.99 16.77
CA SER A 101 -12.29 11.34 15.98
C SER A 101 -11.88 10.22 15.03
N ILE A 102 -11.20 10.64 13.97
CA ILE A 102 -10.55 9.77 13.00
C ILE A 102 -9.05 10.08 13.08
N GLU A 103 -8.24 9.08 13.41
CA GLU A 103 -6.80 9.22 13.58
C GLU A 103 -6.04 8.30 12.62
N LYS A 104 -4.80 8.67 12.31
CA LYS A 104 -3.93 7.85 11.46
C LYS A 104 -3.27 6.74 12.30
N GLN A 105 -3.35 5.50 11.81
CA GLN A 105 -2.58 4.36 12.30
C GLN A 105 -1.21 4.31 11.59
N TRP A 106 -0.13 4.09 12.34
CA TRP A 106 1.25 4.09 11.83
C TRP A 106 1.77 2.69 11.53
#